data_AF-A0A967IQN7-F1
#
_entry.id   AF-A0A967IQN7-F1
#
_cell.length_a   1.000
_cell.length_b   1.000
_cell.length_c   1.000
_cell.angle_alpha   90.00
_cell.angle_beta   90.00
_cell.angle_gamma   90.00
#
_symmetry.space_group_name_H-M   'P 1'
#
loop_
_entity.id
_entity.type
_entity.pdbx_description
1 polymer ?
#
loop_
_entity_poly.entity_id
_entity_poly.type
_entity_poly.pdbx_seq_one_letter_code
_entity_poly.pdbx_strand_id
1 'polypeptide(L)'
;MDYYRKYDKLPPDNVLWFHGLELMDHLCKGDWEQTYWKNKYPIYEYLDIMRDAMSNRNVDPQFQEIVENSYCPKEQWAETWDEQGQFDLDSWLSGEEQCFIETERQYDLGDAVSVLMSVNVPYCDVNKTYMVDRQRKVYEVVAKCDSENRPCRVIAVKNEILQEIHDDTLKIFTVIKDYDDPIFPAIWGCFWDNETTNAYANCFSDYFLGTHSWGNGTPTSLKNASQYFPEDEHLIVFGDDIDLGIIA
;
A
#
# COMPACT_ATOMS: atom_id res chain seq x y z
N MET A 1 23.04 5.16 11.84
CA MET A 1 21.57 5.15 11.88
C MET A 1 21.22 3.91 12.67
N ASP A 2 20.96 4.09 13.96
CA ASP A 2 20.63 3.00 14.87
C ASP A 2 19.11 2.80 14.82
N TYR A 3 18.65 1.77 14.11
CA TYR A 3 17.23 1.46 14.04
C TYR A 3 16.93 0.12 14.73
N TYR A 4 15.91 0.19 15.60
CA TYR A 4 15.25 -0.89 16.34
C TYR A 4 15.90 -1.30 17.68
N ARG A 5 15.64 -0.46 18.69
CA ARG A 5 15.63 -0.86 20.10
C ARG A 5 14.47 -1.85 20.32
N LYS A 6 14.73 -2.90 21.10
CA LYS A 6 13.71 -3.70 21.81
C LYS A 6 12.71 -2.75 22.47
N TYR A 7 11.51 -2.65 21.94
CA TYR A 7 10.43 -1.93 22.59
C TYR A 7 9.61 -2.93 23.40
N ASP A 8 9.69 -2.86 24.73
CA ASP A 8 8.73 -3.52 25.64
C ASP A 8 7.34 -2.82 25.62
N LYS A 9 7.09 -1.96 24.62
CA LYS A 9 5.90 -1.11 24.51
C LYS A 9 5.51 -0.95 23.03
N LEU A 10 4.23 -1.07 22.74
CA LEU A 10 3.68 -0.78 21.43
C LEU A 10 3.93 0.69 21.04
N PRO A 11 3.96 1.00 19.72
CA PRO A 11 3.90 2.39 19.25
C PRO A 11 2.65 3.10 19.81
N PRO A 12 2.65 4.44 19.88
CA PRO A 12 1.49 5.21 20.27
C PRO A 12 0.23 4.76 19.53
N ASP A 13 -0.88 4.63 20.25
CA ASP A 13 -2.21 4.23 19.75
C ASP A 13 -2.29 2.83 19.10
N ASN A 14 -1.25 2.00 19.28
CA ASN A 14 -1.13 0.68 18.68
C ASN A 14 -1.28 0.71 17.15
N VAL A 15 -0.57 1.66 16.50
CA VAL A 15 -0.59 1.86 15.05
C VAL A 15 0.82 1.83 14.47
N LEU A 16 1.00 1.16 13.33
CA LEU A 16 2.19 1.22 12.51
C LEU A 16 1.86 1.65 11.08
N TRP A 17 2.76 2.43 10.51
CA TRP A 17 2.71 2.89 9.12
C TRP A 17 3.96 2.42 8.37
N PHE A 18 3.74 1.88 7.18
CA PHE A 18 4.81 1.42 6.29
C PHE A 18 4.63 1.97 4.90
N HIS A 19 5.74 2.36 4.28
CA HIS A 19 5.80 2.50 2.84
C HIS A 19 6.02 1.13 2.21
N GLY A 20 5.21 0.77 1.20
CA GLY A 20 5.22 -0.56 0.59
C GLY A 20 6.60 -0.96 0.08
N LEU A 21 7.36 -0.03 -0.52
CA LEU A 21 8.72 -0.29 -1.01
C LEU A 21 9.72 -0.65 0.10
N GLU A 22 9.64 0.00 1.26
CA GLU A 22 10.53 -0.29 2.40
C GLU A 22 10.22 -1.65 3.01
N LEU A 23 8.93 -1.95 3.17
CA LEU A 23 8.47 -3.24 3.64
C LEU A 23 8.90 -4.36 2.68
N MET A 24 8.82 -4.10 1.38
CA MET A 24 9.24 -5.03 0.34
C MET A 24 10.73 -5.35 0.42
N ASP A 25 11.59 -4.37 0.61
CA ASP A 25 13.03 -4.60 0.77
C ASP A 25 13.32 -5.49 1.99
N HIS A 26 12.61 -5.26 3.09
CA HIS A 26 12.73 -6.06 4.31
C HIS A 26 12.24 -7.51 4.12
N LEU A 27 11.01 -7.68 3.61
CA LEU A 27 10.42 -9.00 3.38
C LEU A 27 11.21 -9.79 2.33
N CYS A 28 11.64 -9.15 1.24
CA CYS A 28 12.42 -9.82 0.18
C CYS A 28 13.79 -10.30 0.67
N LYS A 29 14.42 -9.62 1.62
CA LYS A 29 15.68 -10.07 2.23
C LYS A 29 15.50 -11.30 3.11
N GLY A 30 14.27 -11.57 3.58
CA GLY A 30 13.99 -12.69 4.48
C GLY A 30 14.75 -12.59 5.80
N ASP A 31 15.12 -11.37 6.21
CA ASP A 31 15.87 -11.12 7.43
C ASP A 31 14.92 -11.13 8.63
N TRP A 32 14.89 -12.25 9.33
CA TRP A 32 14.10 -12.45 10.54
C TRP A 32 14.87 -12.06 11.83
N GLU A 33 16.15 -11.70 11.74
CA GLU A 33 16.95 -11.34 12.91
C GLU A 33 16.56 -9.96 13.48
N GLN A 34 15.97 -9.11 12.63
CA GLN A 34 15.53 -7.75 12.95
C GLN A 34 14.03 -7.65 13.31
N THR A 35 13.36 -8.78 13.56
CA THR A 35 11.95 -8.83 13.98
C THR A 35 11.74 -8.26 15.39
N TYR A 36 10.54 -7.71 15.64
CA TYR A 36 10.16 -7.17 16.96
C TYR A 36 10.16 -8.25 18.05
N TRP A 37 9.58 -9.40 17.75
CA TRP A 37 9.54 -10.61 18.56
C TRP A 37 10.24 -11.71 17.74
N LYS A 38 11.17 -12.47 18.33
CA LYS A 38 11.94 -13.45 17.55
C LYS A 38 11.11 -14.72 17.35
N ASN A 39 10.45 -14.86 16.20
CA ASN A 39 9.76 -16.10 15.85
C ASN A 39 10.79 -17.25 15.77
N LYS A 40 10.45 -18.42 16.33
CA LYS A 40 11.30 -19.61 16.35
C LYS A 40 11.20 -20.42 15.05
N TYR A 41 10.15 -20.21 14.27
CA TYR A 41 9.83 -21.02 13.09
C TYR A 41 9.38 -20.12 11.93
N PRO A 42 10.32 -19.49 11.19
CA PRO A 42 9.97 -18.67 10.03
C PRO A 42 9.29 -19.52 8.94
N ILE A 43 8.20 -19.00 8.36
CA ILE A 43 7.40 -19.71 7.36
C ILE A 43 7.87 -19.31 5.95
N TYR A 44 8.86 -20.02 5.44
CA TYR A 44 9.47 -19.75 4.12
C TYR A 44 8.52 -19.97 2.94
N GLU A 45 7.52 -20.85 3.06
CA GLU A 45 6.57 -21.12 1.97
C GLU A 45 5.76 -19.87 1.56
N TYR A 46 5.33 -19.06 2.53
CA TYR A 46 4.61 -17.81 2.23
C TYR A 46 5.51 -16.77 1.57
N LEU A 47 6.80 -16.77 1.91
CA LEU A 47 7.78 -15.87 1.31
C LEU A 47 7.98 -16.19 -0.18
N ASP A 48 8.01 -17.48 -0.52
CA ASP A 48 8.13 -17.91 -1.91
C ASP A 48 6.85 -17.61 -2.70
N ILE A 49 5.65 -17.85 -2.13
CA ILE A 49 4.36 -17.46 -2.74
C ILE A 49 4.34 -15.96 -3.05
N MET A 50 4.74 -15.13 -2.09
CA MET A 50 4.85 -13.68 -2.31
C MET A 50 5.85 -13.35 -3.41
N ARG A 51 7.06 -13.91 -3.37
CA ARG A 51 8.11 -13.63 -4.36
C ARG A 51 7.68 -13.98 -5.77
N ASP A 52 6.98 -15.10 -5.94
CA ASP A 52 6.43 -15.52 -7.22
C ASP A 52 5.33 -14.56 -7.68
N ALA A 53 4.41 -14.18 -6.80
CA ALA A 53 3.37 -13.20 -7.10
C ALA A 53 3.95 -11.82 -7.49
N MET A 54 5.02 -11.40 -6.81
CA MET A 54 5.74 -10.15 -7.06
C MET A 54 6.63 -10.20 -8.30
N SER A 55 7.00 -11.39 -8.78
CA SER A 55 7.85 -11.57 -9.96
C SER A 55 7.00 -11.73 -11.23
N ASN A 56 5.79 -12.29 -11.11
CA ASN A 56 4.84 -12.44 -12.20
C ASN A 56 4.02 -11.15 -12.48
N ARG A 57 4.65 -9.96 -12.40
CA ARG A 57 4.02 -8.62 -12.62
C ARG A 57 3.63 -8.35 -14.06
N ASN A 58 3.13 -9.33 -14.80
CA ASN A 58 2.49 -9.04 -16.06
C ASN A 58 1.35 -8.07 -15.74
N VAL A 59 1.44 -6.85 -16.30
CA VAL A 59 0.43 -5.80 -16.15
C VAL A 59 -0.92 -6.47 -16.25
N ASP A 60 -1.69 -6.41 -15.17
CA ASP A 60 -2.93 -7.17 -15.04
C ASP A 60 -3.78 -6.92 -16.30
N PRO A 61 -4.08 -7.96 -17.11
CA PRO A 61 -4.91 -7.78 -18.29
C PRO A 61 -6.25 -7.11 -17.97
N GLN A 62 -6.79 -7.31 -16.76
CA GLN A 62 -7.99 -6.64 -16.28
C GLN A 62 -7.74 -5.15 -15.97
N PHE A 63 -6.57 -4.80 -15.43
CA PHE A 63 -6.18 -3.41 -15.23
C PHE A 63 -5.97 -2.69 -16.58
N GLN A 64 -5.28 -3.34 -17.52
CA GLN A 64 -5.14 -2.82 -18.88
C GLN A 64 -6.51 -2.59 -19.51
N GLU A 65 -7.41 -3.58 -19.39
CA GLU A 65 -8.79 -3.46 -19.87
C GLU A 65 -9.55 -2.29 -19.22
N ILE A 66 -9.42 -2.07 -17.91
CA ILE A 66 -10.07 -0.96 -17.20
C ILE A 66 -9.54 0.39 -17.68
N VAL A 67 -8.21 0.54 -17.78
CA VAL A 67 -7.56 1.77 -18.26
C VAL A 67 -7.94 2.04 -19.72
N GLU A 68 -7.80 1.04 -20.59
CA GLU A 68 -8.06 1.16 -22.03
C GLU A 68 -9.54 1.46 -22.35
N ASN A 69 -10.49 0.91 -21.58
CA ASN A 69 -11.91 1.05 -21.88
C ASN A 69 -12.62 2.21 -21.17
N SER A 70 -12.06 2.77 -20.09
CA SER A 70 -12.84 3.63 -19.19
C SER A 70 -12.23 4.99 -18.88
N TYR A 71 -10.91 5.15 -18.98
CA TYR A 71 -10.22 6.34 -18.49
C TYR A 71 -8.97 6.66 -19.33
N CYS A 72 -9.03 7.63 -20.24
CA CYS A 72 -7.80 8.22 -20.79
C CYS A 72 -7.12 9.02 -19.66
N PRO A 73 -5.96 8.57 -19.13
CA PRO A 73 -5.25 9.34 -18.12
C PRO A 73 -4.90 10.70 -18.72
N LYS A 74 -5.23 11.78 -18.03
CA LYS A 74 -4.71 13.11 -18.42
C LYS A 74 -3.21 13.11 -18.18
N GLU A 75 -2.50 13.97 -18.92
CA GLU A 75 -1.10 14.22 -18.63
C GLU A 75 -1.02 14.87 -17.23
N GLN A 76 -0.37 14.15 -16.32
CA GLN A 76 -0.24 14.52 -14.91
C GLN A 76 1.07 15.24 -14.64
N TRP A 77 1.97 15.28 -15.60
CA TRP A 77 3.29 15.87 -15.45
C TRP A 77 3.35 17.14 -16.27
N ALA A 78 3.74 18.24 -15.63
CA ALA A 78 3.99 19.50 -16.30
C ALA A 78 5.43 19.90 -16.07
N GLU A 79 6.09 20.32 -17.14
CA GLU A 79 7.39 20.94 -17.05
C GLU A 79 7.20 22.36 -16.52
N THR A 80 7.89 22.66 -15.43
CA THR A 80 7.94 23.97 -14.82
C THR A 80 9.38 24.46 -14.81
N TRP A 81 9.54 25.78 -14.80
CA TRP A 81 10.87 26.38 -14.80
C TRP A 81 11.51 26.28 -13.41
N ASP A 82 12.67 25.67 -13.34
CA ASP A 82 13.47 25.58 -12.12
C ASP A 82 14.96 25.76 -12.45
N GLU A 83 15.60 26.75 -11.83
CA GLU A 83 17.04 27.01 -11.98
C GLU A 83 17.93 25.85 -11.46
N GLN A 84 17.38 24.94 -10.65
CA GLN A 84 18.04 23.73 -10.18
C GLN A 84 17.65 22.47 -10.98
N GLY A 85 16.75 22.60 -11.94
CA GLY A 85 16.17 21.51 -12.71
C GLY A 85 17.12 20.88 -13.73
N GLN A 86 16.59 19.95 -14.52
CA GLN A 86 17.33 19.35 -15.63
C GLN A 86 17.54 20.36 -16.76
N PHE A 87 18.74 20.36 -17.33
CA PHE A 87 19.07 21.21 -18.46
C PHE A 87 18.38 20.70 -19.74
N ASP A 88 17.47 21.51 -20.28
CA ASP A 88 16.82 21.29 -21.56
C ASP A 88 17.68 21.85 -22.71
N LEU A 89 18.22 20.92 -23.50
CA LEU A 89 19.06 21.25 -24.65
C LEU A 89 18.27 21.92 -25.78
N ASP A 90 16.99 21.57 -25.96
CA ASP A 90 16.18 22.09 -27.06
C ASP A 90 15.77 23.55 -26.81
N SER A 91 15.40 23.89 -25.57
CA SER A 91 15.21 25.29 -25.12
C SER A 91 16.49 26.13 -25.26
N TRP A 92 17.65 25.56 -24.96
CA TRP A 92 18.94 26.25 -25.15
C TRP A 92 19.27 26.47 -26.63
N LEU A 93 19.06 25.46 -27.48
CA LEU A 93 19.33 25.54 -28.92
C LEU A 93 18.39 26.53 -29.63
N SER A 94 17.19 26.72 -29.11
CA SER A 94 16.20 27.69 -29.60
C SER A 94 16.42 29.12 -29.05
N GLY A 95 17.34 29.28 -28.09
CA GLY A 95 17.74 30.57 -27.55
C GLY A 95 16.81 31.13 -26.47
N GLU A 96 16.04 30.26 -25.80
CA GLU A 96 15.21 30.64 -24.66
C GLU A 96 16.08 31.02 -23.45
N GLU A 97 15.65 31.99 -22.65
CA GLU A 97 16.39 32.43 -21.45
C GLU A 97 16.33 31.38 -20.32
N GLN A 98 15.28 30.57 -20.33
CA GLN A 98 15.05 29.54 -19.34
C GLN A 98 15.38 28.20 -20.01
N CYS A 99 16.38 27.48 -19.49
CA CYS A 99 16.84 26.21 -20.06
C CYS A 99 16.92 25.10 -19.00
N PHE A 100 16.36 25.34 -17.82
CA PHE A 100 16.34 24.39 -16.73
C PHE A 100 14.90 24.15 -16.32
N ILE A 101 14.48 22.90 -16.39
CA ILE A 101 13.10 22.48 -16.16
C ILE A 101 13.04 21.40 -15.07
N GLU A 102 12.00 21.45 -14.26
CA GLU A 102 11.61 20.37 -13.37
C GLU A 102 10.25 19.84 -13.82
N THR A 103 10.14 18.51 -13.91
CA THR A 103 8.88 17.85 -14.25
C THR A 103 8.13 17.59 -12.94
N GLU A 104 7.11 18.38 -12.67
CA GLU A 104 6.28 18.25 -11.47
C GLU A 104 4.96 17.56 -11.79
N ARG A 105 4.44 16.77 -10.84
CA ARG A 105 3.12 16.17 -10.97
C ARG A 105 2.06 17.22 -10.63
N GLN A 106 1.25 17.60 -11.61
CA GLN A 106 0.14 18.53 -11.44
C GLN A 106 -1.15 17.78 -11.15
N TYR A 107 -1.79 18.19 -10.06
CA TYR A 107 -3.12 17.76 -9.68
C TYR A 107 -4.11 18.91 -9.87
N ASP A 108 -5.31 18.61 -10.34
CA ASP A 108 -6.42 19.58 -10.30
C ASP A 108 -6.80 19.82 -8.82
N LEU A 109 -7.23 21.05 -8.49
CA LEU A 109 -7.68 21.44 -7.13
C LEU A 109 -8.91 20.60 -6.72
N GLY A 110 -8.69 19.48 -6.07
CA GLY A 110 -9.72 18.63 -5.48
C GLY A 110 -9.19 17.83 -4.28
N ASP A 111 -10.08 17.47 -3.35
CA ASP A 111 -9.73 16.76 -2.11
C ASP A 111 -8.97 15.48 -2.41
N ALA A 112 -7.87 15.16 -1.73
CA ALA A 112 -7.14 13.92 -1.95
C ALA A 112 -8.03 12.68 -1.64
N VAL A 113 -7.78 11.56 -2.32
CA VAL A 113 -8.51 10.29 -2.10
C VAL A 113 -7.58 9.28 -1.45
N SER A 114 -8.06 8.66 -0.39
CA SER A 114 -7.39 7.54 0.28
C SER A 114 -8.25 6.29 0.21
N VAL A 115 -7.77 5.30 -0.54
CA VAL A 115 -8.43 4.00 -0.67
C VAL A 115 -7.90 3.05 0.38
N LEU A 116 -8.75 2.62 1.30
CA LEU A 116 -8.42 1.65 2.35
C LEU A 116 -8.88 0.25 1.93
N MET A 117 -7.93 -0.67 1.82
CA MET A 117 -8.17 -2.04 1.41
C MET A 117 -7.84 -2.99 2.56
N SER A 118 -8.83 -3.71 3.09
CA SER A 118 -8.56 -4.76 4.08
C SER A 118 -7.75 -5.90 3.44
N VAL A 119 -6.72 -6.41 4.13
CA VAL A 119 -5.86 -7.51 3.65
C VAL A 119 -5.84 -8.72 4.58
N ASN A 120 -6.74 -8.77 5.57
CA ASN A 120 -6.91 -9.95 6.39
C ASN A 120 -7.72 -11.00 5.62
N VAL A 121 -7.10 -12.17 5.41
CA VAL A 121 -7.72 -13.31 4.73
C VAL A 121 -7.72 -14.51 5.68
N PRO A 122 -8.87 -14.95 6.19
CA PRO A 122 -8.93 -16.17 7.00
C PRO A 122 -8.42 -17.38 6.21
N TYR A 123 -7.68 -18.26 6.87
CA TYR A 123 -7.16 -19.49 6.23
C TYR A 123 -8.26 -20.33 5.56
N CYS A 124 -9.45 -20.40 6.18
CA CYS A 124 -10.60 -21.12 5.62
C CYS A 124 -11.14 -20.51 4.32
N ASP A 125 -10.78 -19.26 4.04
CA ASP A 125 -11.25 -18.46 2.93
C ASP A 125 -10.20 -18.26 1.85
N VAL A 126 -9.01 -18.87 1.98
CA VAL A 126 -7.92 -18.82 0.98
C VAL A 126 -8.39 -19.26 -0.41
N ASN A 127 -9.33 -20.21 -0.49
CA ASN A 127 -9.88 -20.70 -1.77
C ASN A 127 -11.01 -19.82 -2.34
N LYS A 128 -11.36 -18.70 -1.70
CA LYS A 128 -12.36 -17.74 -2.20
C LYS A 128 -11.67 -16.66 -3.06
N THR A 129 -12.48 -15.81 -3.69
CA THR A 129 -11.98 -14.82 -4.68
C THR A 129 -12.37 -13.38 -4.36
N TYR A 130 -12.77 -13.08 -3.12
CA TYR A 130 -13.22 -11.73 -2.79
C TYR A 130 -12.12 -10.68 -2.89
N MET A 131 -10.84 -11.07 -2.80
CA MET A 131 -9.71 -10.16 -3.02
C MET A 131 -9.62 -9.74 -4.49
N VAL A 132 -9.95 -10.62 -5.43
CA VAL A 132 -10.00 -10.29 -6.86
C VAL A 132 -11.03 -9.19 -7.12
N ASP A 133 -12.23 -9.34 -6.56
CA ASP A 133 -13.29 -8.32 -6.67
C ASP A 133 -12.90 -7.01 -5.98
N ARG A 134 -12.18 -7.10 -4.85
CA ARG A 134 -11.69 -5.94 -4.09
C ARG A 134 -10.64 -5.18 -4.90
N GLN A 135 -9.69 -5.87 -5.49
CA GLN A 135 -8.66 -5.28 -6.35
C GLN A 135 -9.27 -4.56 -7.54
N ARG A 136 -10.23 -5.19 -8.23
CA ARG A 136 -10.94 -4.56 -9.35
C ARG A 136 -11.56 -3.22 -8.97
N LYS A 137 -12.24 -3.15 -7.81
CA LYS A 137 -12.83 -1.90 -7.33
C LYS A 137 -11.78 -0.84 -6.98
N VAL A 138 -10.65 -1.25 -6.41
CA VAL A 138 -9.52 -0.34 -6.16
C VAL A 138 -9.00 0.22 -7.48
N TYR A 139 -8.82 -0.63 -8.50
CA TYR A 139 -8.39 -0.19 -9.83
C TYR A 139 -9.36 0.81 -10.46
N GLU A 140 -10.66 0.56 -10.40
CA GLU A 140 -11.69 1.48 -10.90
C GLU A 140 -11.59 2.86 -10.24
N VAL A 141 -11.36 2.92 -8.93
CA VAL A 141 -11.19 4.19 -8.19
C VAL A 141 -9.91 4.90 -8.59
N VAL A 142 -8.78 4.17 -8.64
CA VAL A 142 -7.48 4.77 -8.99
C VAL A 142 -7.51 5.31 -10.42
N ALA A 143 -7.98 4.52 -11.38
CA ALA A 143 -8.07 4.95 -12.78
C ALA A 143 -8.99 6.18 -12.95
N LYS A 144 -10.09 6.24 -12.19
CA LYS A 144 -10.94 7.42 -12.15
C LYS A 144 -10.20 8.64 -11.62
N CYS A 145 -9.52 8.51 -10.46
CA CYS A 145 -8.76 9.62 -9.88
C CYS A 145 -7.67 10.11 -10.84
N ASP A 146 -6.98 9.18 -11.51
CA ASP A 146 -5.96 9.53 -12.49
C ASP A 146 -6.52 10.27 -13.70
N SER A 147 -7.71 9.90 -14.19
CA SER A 147 -8.40 10.62 -15.28
C SER A 147 -8.86 12.04 -14.88
N GLU A 148 -9.06 12.24 -13.58
CA GLU A 148 -9.51 13.50 -12.99
C GLU A 148 -8.34 14.36 -12.47
N ASN A 149 -7.08 13.93 -12.65
CA ASN A 149 -5.88 14.55 -12.04
C ASN A 149 -6.03 14.76 -10.53
N ARG A 150 -6.65 13.79 -9.83
CA ARG A 150 -6.93 13.86 -8.40
C ARG A 150 -5.87 13.05 -7.63
N PRO A 151 -5.26 13.60 -6.56
CA PRO A 151 -4.30 12.84 -5.75
C PRO A 151 -4.99 11.61 -5.16
N CYS A 152 -4.45 10.42 -5.41
CA CYS A 152 -4.99 9.17 -4.90
C CYS A 152 -3.88 8.31 -4.29
N ARG A 153 -4.08 7.84 -3.08
CA ARG A 153 -3.24 6.80 -2.45
C ARG A 153 -4.05 5.57 -2.10
N VAL A 154 -3.38 4.42 -2.01
CA VAL A 154 -4.00 3.14 -1.67
C VAL A 154 -3.23 2.49 -0.54
N ILE A 155 -3.97 2.08 0.49
CA ILE A 155 -3.43 1.62 1.76
C ILE A 155 -4.01 0.25 2.07
N ALA A 156 -3.14 -0.75 2.21
CA ALA A 156 -3.49 -2.03 2.81
C ALA A 156 -3.65 -1.86 4.32
N VAL A 157 -4.77 -2.35 4.84
CA VAL A 157 -5.12 -2.31 6.26
C VAL A 157 -5.13 -3.73 6.82
N LYS A 158 -4.32 -3.95 7.84
CA LYS A 158 -4.23 -5.20 8.58
C LYS A 158 -4.34 -4.94 10.08
N ASN A 159 -5.05 -5.79 10.79
CA ASN A 159 -4.96 -5.89 12.24
C ASN A 159 -4.23 -7.16 12.63
N GLU A 160 -3.36 -7.07 13.63
CA GLU A 160 -2.68 -8.20 14.26
C GLU A 160 -3.01 -8.23 15.75
N ILE A 161 -3.43 -9.39 16.26
CA ILE A 161 -3.55 -9.61 17.71
C ILE A 161 -2.20 -10.14 18.20
N LEU A 162 -1.58 -9.41 19.12
CA LEU A 162 -0.26 -9.75 19.65
C LEU A 162 -0.41 -10.46 20.99
N GLN A 163 -0.22 -11.78 20.98
CA GLN A 163 -0.21 -12.59 22.20
C GLN A 163 0.88 -12.14 23.18
N GLU A 164 1.96 -11.58 22.64
CA GLU A 164 3.10 -11.06 23.41
C GLU A 164 2.72 -9.86 24.29
N ILE A 165 1.61 -9.17 24.00
CA ILE A 165 1.15 -7.96 24.70
C ILE A 165 -0.32 -8.12 25.07
N HIS A 166 -0.64 -9.19 25.82
CA HIS A 166 -1.96 -9.41 26.41
C HIS A 166 -3.14 -9.33 25.42
N ASP A 167 -2.95 -9.82 24.20
CA ASP A 167 -3.95 -9.81 23.12
C ASP A 167 -4.37 -8.40 22.66
N ASP A 168 -3.47 -7.41 22.82
CA ASP A 168 -3.67 -6.09 22.21
C ASP A 168 -3.68 -6.18 20.68
N THR A 169 -4.54 -5.36 20.07
CA THR A 169 -4.63 -5.25 18.61
C THR A 169 -3.71 -4.16 18.10
N LEU A 170 -2.76 -4.55 17.27
CA LEU A 170 -1.90 -3.67 16.49
C LEU A 170 -2.52 -3.42 15.12
N LYS A 171 -2.72 -2.15 14.77
CA LYS A 171 -3.18 -1.73 13.44
C LYS A 171 -1.99 -1.44 12.56
N ILE A 172 -2.02 -1.94 11.33
CA ILE A 172 -0.94 -1.82 10.36
C ILE A 172 -1.51 -1.22 9.09
N PHE A 173 -0.95 -0.08 8.70
CA PHE A 173 -1.22 0.61 7.45
C PHE A 173 -0.01 0.49 6.55
N THR A 174 -0.18 -0.11 5.37
CA THR A 174 0.86 -0.21 4.36
C THR A 174 0.45 0.60 3.13
N VAL A 175 1.16 1.68 2.85
CA VAL A 175 0.98 2.48 1.62
C VAL A 175 1.47 1.66 0.43
N ILE A 176 0.56 1.22 -0.42
CA ILE A 176 0.86 0.41 -1.61
C ILE A 176 1.16 1.30 -2.82
N LYS A 177 0.42 2.40 -2.93
CA LYS A 177 0.60 3.48 -3.89
C LYS A 177 0.42 4.78 -3.13
N ASP A 178 1.41 5.65 -3.14
CA ASP A 178 1.25 7.02 -2.66
C ASP A 178 0.75 7.96 -3.79
N TYR A 179 0.55 9.24 -3.47
CA TYR A 179 0.04 10.23 -4.42
C TYR A 179 0.89 10.30 -5.69
N ASP A 180 2.20 10.45 -5.52
CA ASP A 180 3.18 10.66 -6.58
C ASP A 180 3.71 9.36 -7.19
N ASP A 181 3.41 8.22 -6.58
CA ASP A 181 3.87 6.92 -7.07
C ASP A 181 3.22 6.53 -8.40
N PRO A 182 3.93 5.74 -9.24
CA PRO A 182 3.34 5.11 -10.41
C PRO A 182 2.20 4.16 -10.01
N ILE A 183 1.27 3.89 -10.94
CA ILE A 183 0.14 3.00 -10.69
C ILE A 183 0.64 1.56 -10.50
N PHE A 184 0.85 1.23 -9.23
CA PHE A 184 1.14 -0.08 -8.64
C PHE A 184 2.23 -0.95 -9.29
N PRO A 185 3.47 -0.88 -8.79
CA PRO A 185 4.41 -2.00 -8.88
C PRO A 185 4.80 -2.58 -7.51
N ALA A 186 5.36 -3.80 -7.54
CA ALA A 186 5.95 -4.54 -6.42
C ALA A 186 4.98 -5.24 -5.48
N ILE A 187 4.60 -4.59 -4.38
CA ILE A 187 3.80 -5.22 -3.33
C ILE A 187 2.39 -5.55 -3.81
N TRP A 188 1.93 -4.91 -4.89
CA TRP A 188 0.59 -5.10 -5.43
C TRP A 188 0.27 -6.54 -5.85
N GLY A 189 1.26 -7.26 -6.40
CA GLY A 189 1.10 -8.67 -6.77
C GLY A 189 0.74 -9.56 -5.59
N CYS A 190 1.14 -9.17 -4.37
CA CYS A 190 0.79 -9.88 -3.15
C CYS A 190 -0.68 -9.74 -2.76
N PHE A 191 -1.47 -8.93 -3.46
CA PHE A 191 -2.89 -8.73 -3.17
C PHE A 191 -3.82 -9.37 -4.20
N TRP A 192 -3.26 -10.10 -5.17
CA TRP A 192 -3.95 -10.60 -6.38
C TRP A 192 -5.20 -11.40 -6.06
N ASP A 193 -5.05 -12.35 -5.15
CA ASP A 193 -6.08 -13.26 -4.71
C ASP A 193 -5.94 -13.50 -3.21
N ASN A 194 -6.85 -14.31 -2.68
CA ASN A 194 -6.88 -14.64 -1.27
C ASN A 194 -5.62 -15.41 -0.82
N GLU A 195 -5.01 -16.22 -1.68
CA GLU A 195 -3.81 -17.00 -1.34
C GLU A 195 -2.59 -16.09 -1.17
N THR A 196 -2.32 -15.26 -2.17
CA THR A 196 -1.20 -14.32 -2.17
C THR A 196 -1.35 -13.27 -1.08
N THR A 197 -2.55 -12.78 -0.80
CA THR A 197 -2.77 -11.81 0.29
C THR A 197 -2.73 -12.45 1.68
N ASN A 198 -3.17 -13.71 1.82
CA ASN A 198 -2.91 -14.46 3.03
C ASN A 198 -1.40 -14.66 3.25
N ALA A 199 -0.65 -14.99 2.20
CA ALA A 199 0.81 -15.13 2.27
C ALA A 199 1.47 -13.82 2.72
N TYR A 200 1.07 -12.67 2.13
CA TYR A 200 1.52 -11.34 2.56
C TYR A 200 1.34 -11.11 4.06
N ALA A 201 0.11 -11.31 4.55
CA ALA A 201 -0.20 -10.96 5.92
C ALA A 201 0.50 -11.91 6.92
N ASN A 202 0.73 -13.18 6.56
CA ASN A 202 1.54 -14.11 7.39
C ASN A 202 3.03 -13.75 7.34
N CYS A 203 3.61 -13.47 6.16
CA CYS A 203 4.99 -13.01 6.06
C CYS A 203 5.24 -11.73 6.85
N PHE A 204 4.29 -10.80 6.86
CA PHE A 204 4.36 -9.61 7.70
C PHE A 204 4.41 -9.99 9.19
N SER A 205 3.53 -10.88 9.64
CA SER A 205 3.51 -11.36 11.04
C SER A 205 4.82 -12.04 11.43
N ASP A 206 5.45 -12.79 10.53
CA ASP A 206 6.63 -13.59 10.85
C ASP A 206 7.97 -12.88 10.67
N TYR A 207 8.14 -12.14 9.57
CA TYR A 207 9.42 -11.55 9.19
C TYR A 207 9.54 -10.07 9.60
N PHE A 208 8.42 -9.41 9.86
CA PHE A 208 8.44 -8.04 10.36
C PHE A 208 8.17 -8.01 11.87
N LEU A 209 7.04 -8.57 12.31
CA LEU A 209 6.70 -8.60 13.74
C LEU A 209 7.41 -9.76 14.46
N GLY A 210 7.48 -10.94 13.84
CA GLY A 210 7.93 -12.20 14.42
C GLY A 210 7.11 -12.69 15.62
N THR A 211 5.80 -12.45 15.55
CA THR A 211 4.83 -12.94 16.55
C THR A 211 4.65 -14.46 16.47
N HIS A 212 4.25 -15.07 17.59
CA HIS A 212 3.83 -16.46 17.67
C HIS A 212 2.33 -16.67 17.39
N SER A 213 1.60 -15.62 17.02
CA SER A 213 0.17 -15.67 16.72
C SER A 213 -0.12 -16.59 15.52
N TRP A 214 -1.12 -17.46 15.67
CA TRP A 214 -1.55 -18.38 14.62
C TRP A 214 -2.62 -17.70 13.75
N GLY A 215 -2.22 -17.29 12.55
CA GLY A 215 -3.10 -16.79 11.50
C GLY A 215 -3.39 -15.30 11.57
N ASN A 216 -3.36 -14.66 10.40
CA ASN A 216 -3.73 -13.26 10.13
C ASN A 216 -5.26 -13.04 9.95
N GLY A 217 -6.05 -14.06 10.26
CA GLY A 217 -7.38 -14.28 9.68
C GLY A 217 -8.56 -13.74 10.49
N THR A 218 -8.34 -12.91 11.50
CA THR A 218 -9.46 -12.28 12.20
C THR A 218 -9.91 -11.02 11.46
N PRO A 219 -11.21 -10.88 11.17
CA PRO A 219 -11.78 -9.67 10.57
C PRO A 219 -11.35 -8.40 11.31
N THR A 220 -10.85 -7.44 10.55
CA THR A 220 -10.32 -6.16 11.03
C THR A 220 -11.47 -5.21 11.36
N SER A 221 -11.92 -5.04 12.61
CA SER A 221 -12.78 -3.88 12.91
C SER A 221 -11.93 -2.61 13.01
N LEU A 222 -11.79 -1.86 11.92
CA LEU A 222 -11.14 -0.53 11.98
C LEU A 222 -12.23 0.48 12.33
N LYS A 223 -12.43 0.79 13.61
CA LYS A 223 -13.36 1.85 14.05
C LYS A 223 -12.68 3.21 14.02
N ASN A 224 -13.41 4.24 13.61
CA ASN A 224 -12.92 5.62 13.52
C ASN A 224 -11.67 5.72 12.64
N ALA A 225 -11.70 5.12 11.45
CA ALA A 225 -10.56 5.17 10.52
C ALA A 225 -10.12 6.62 10.27
N SER A 226 -11.07 7.55 10.17
CA SER A 226 -10.85 8.99 9.95
C SER A 226 -9.87 9.65 10.91
N GLN A 227 -9.69 9.17 12.14
CA GLN A 227 -8.72 9.75 13.08
C GLN A 227 -7.26 9.58 12.64
N TYR A 228 -6.99 8.67 11.70
CA TYR A 228 -5.66 8.35 11.18
C TYR A 228 -5.35 9.06 9.87
N PHE A 229 -6.29 9.85 9.34
CA PHE A 229 -6.19 10.52 8.06
C PHE A 229 -6.44 12.03 8.23
N PRO A 230 -5.80 12.87 7.39
CA PRO A 230 -6.15 14.29 7.29
C PRO A 230 -7.65 14.51 7.03
N GLU A 231 -8.21 15.57 7.60
CA GLU A 231 -9.65 15.89 7.51
C GLU A 231 -10.10 16.27 6.09
N ASP A 232 -9.15 16.68 5.24
CA ASP A 232 -9.33 17.05 3.84
C ASP A 232 -9.19 15.88 2.86
N GLU A 233 -9.05 14.65 3.36
CA GLU A 233 -9.02 13.44 2.55
C GLU A 233 -10.37 12.74 2.46
N HIS A 234 -10.78 12.41 1.24
CA HIS A 234 -11.91 11.55 0.99
C HIS A 234 -11.52 10.07 1.13
N LEU A 235 -12.09 9.39 2.13
CA LEU A 235 -11.83 7.99 2.40
C LEU A 235 -12.80 7.08 1.63
N ILE A 236 -12.25 6.17 0.82
CA ILE A 236 -13.01 5.10 0.17
C ILE A 236 -12.54 3.77 0.75
N VAL A 237 -13.48 2.92 1.15
CA VAL A 237 -13.19 1.70 1.91
C VAL A 237 -13.65 0.46 1.15
N PHE A 238 -12.78 -0.54 1.07
CA PHE A 238 -13.10 -1.86 0.58
C PHE A 238 -12.76 -2.96 1.59
N GLY A 239 -13.81 -3.62 2.09
CA GLY A 239 -13.75 -4.69 3.10
C GLY A 239 -14.90 -4.52 4.09
N ASP A 240 -15.54 -5.61 4.49
CA ASP A 240 -16.78 -5.58 5.29
C ASP A 240 -16.58 -5.08 6.73
N ASP A 241 -15.32 -4.87 7.15
CA ASP A 241 -14.95 -4.68 8.55
C ASP A 241 -14.32 -3.30 8.85
N ILE A 242 -14.08 -2.46 7.84
CA ILE A 242 -13.55 -1.11 8.06
C ILE A 242 -14.72 -0.13 8.24
N ASP A 243 -14.87 0.41 9.45
CA ASP A 243 -15.89 1.39 9.83
C ASP A 243 -15.29 2.80 9.83
N LEU A 244 -15.74 3.64 8.91
CA LEU A 244 -15.26 5.02 8.79
C LEU A 244 -15.59 5.87 10.02
N GLY A 245 -16.54 5.46 10.86
CA GLY A 245 -17.18 6.36 11.81
C GLY A 245 -18.01 7.41 11.08
N ILE A 246 -19.01 7.97 11.75
CA ILE A 246 -19.85 9.02 11.17
C ILE A 246 -18.99 10.26 10.95
N ILE A 247 -18.70 10.59 9.68
CA ILE A 247 -18.25 11.92 9.26
C ILE A 247 -19.54 12.73 9.07
N ALA A 248 -19.80 13.65 9.99
CA ALA A 248 -20.94 14.57 9.95
C ALA A 248 -20.52 15.90 9.32
#